data_AF-E1QUJ1-F1
#
_entry.id   AF-E1QUJ1-F1
#
_cell.length_a   1.000
_cell.length_b   1.000
_cell.length_c   1.000
_cell.angle_alpha   90.00
_cell.angle_beta   90.00
_cell.angle_gamma   90.00
#
_symmetry.space_group_name_H-M   'P 1'
#
loop_
_entity.id
_entity.type
_entity.pdbx_description
1 polymer ?
#
loop_
_entity_poly.entity_id
_entity_poly.type
_entity_poly.pdbx_seq_one_letter_code
_entity_poly.pdbx_strand_id
1 'polypeptide(L)'
;MAKQVSLNELLNIVNNVENFEVVDYQGDSIVIDEVKGIVKIKDEETKKELSELRKRSPRGKPTPKQISTTAKAVKRLVENKVKFKVVFGPKEVIIRFDLDHYVRLSDKDVRIVGFSGRDEGALGLIADVLERYGPLVFLRRVK
;
A
#
# COMPACT_ATOMS: atom_id res chain seq x y z
N MET A 1 -8.47 0.13 -16.63
CA MET A 1 -9.42 1.12 -17.18
C MET A 1 -9.67 2.06 -16.03
N ALA A 2 -9.34 3.33 -16.20
CA ALA A 2 -9.47 4.30 -15.13
C ALA A 2 -10.96 4.54 -14.85
N LYS A 3 -11.34 4.54 -13.57
CA LYS A 3 -12.70 4.83 -13.10
C LYS A 3 -12.68 5.98 -12.10
N GLN A 4 -13.73 6.79 -12.11
CA GLN A 4 -13.93 7.85 -11.13
C GLN A 4 -14.66 7.28 -9.92
N VAL A 5 -14.19 7.62 -8.73
CA VAL A 5 -14.79 7.20 -7.46
C VAL A 5 -14.79 8.36 -6.46
N SER A 6 -15.77 8.34 -5.57
CA SER A 6 -15.80 9.17 -4.36
C SER A 6 -14.83 8.63 -3.30
N LEU A 7 -14.52 9.45 -2.28
CA LEU A 7 -13.73 9.01 -1.13
C LEU A 7 -14.35 7.80 -0.43
N ASN A 8 -15.68 7.78 -0.26
CA ASN A 8 -16.37 6.66 0.42
C ASN A 8 -16.23 5.36 -0.37
N GLU A 9 -16.36 5.41 -1.69
CA GLU A 9 -16.14 4.25 -2.56
C GLU A 9 -14.69 3.77 -2.51
N LEU A 10 -13.72 4.69 -2.50
CA LEU A 10 -12.31 4.33 -2.35
C LEU A 10 -12.02 3.66 -1.00
N LEU A 11 -12.64 4.13 0.08
CA LEU A 11 -12.53 3.49 1.39
C LEU A 11 -13.19 2.10 1.41
N ASN A 12 -14.28 1.89 0.66
CA ASN A 12 -14.86 0.55 0.48
C ASN A 12 -13.91 -0.39 -0.27
N ILE A 13 -13.22 0.09 -1.30
CA ILE A 13 -12.17 -0.68 -2.01
C ILE A 13 -11.06 -1.11 -1.03
N VAL A 14 -10.62 -0.20 -0.16
CA VAL A 14 -9.64 -0.51 0.91
C VAL A 14 -10.18 -1.59 1.86
N ASN A 15 -11.43 -1.46 2.30
CA ASN A 15 -12.07 -2.43 3.21
C ASN A 15 -12.25 -3.81 2.57
N ASN A 16 -12.45 -3.85 1.25
CA ASN A 16 -12.53 -5.08 0.47
C ASN A 16 -11.16 -5.70 0.15
N VAL A 17 -10.07 -5.01 0.51
CA VAL A 17 -8.69 -5.46 0.25
C VAL A 17 -8.41 -5.56 -1.27
N GLU A 18 -8.92 -4.60 -2.02
CA GLU A 18 -8.73 -4.50 -3.46
C GLU A 18 -7.57 -3.55 -3.78
N ASN A 19 -6.71 -3.93 -4.73
CA ASN A 19 -5.57 -3.10 -5.11
C ASN A 19 -6.01 -1.99 -6.07
N PHE A 20 -5.44 -0.82 -5.91
CA PHE A 20 -5.75 0.33 -6.76
C PHE A 20 -4.59 1.30 -6.85
N GLU A 21 -4.67 2.19 -7.83
CA GLU A 21 -3.75 3.28 -8.03
C GLU A 21 -4.53 4.56 -8.28
N VAL A 22 -4.28 5.59 -7.48
CA VAL A 22 -4.84 6.92 -7.67
C VAL A 22 -3.97 7.64 -8.70
N VAL A 23 -4.48 7.76 -9.91
CA VAL A 23 -3.76 8.31 -11.06
C VAL A 23 -4.02 9.80 -11.25
N ASP A 24 -5.19 10.29 -10.81
CA ASP A 24 -5.56 11.71 -10.97
C ASP A 24 -6.70 12.15 -10.04
N TYR A 25 -6.96 13.47 -10.01
CA TYR A 25 -8.07 14.08 -9.28
C TYR A 25 -8.83 15.05 -10.20
N GLN A 26 -10.14 14.85 -10.35
CA GLN A 26 -11.00 15.65 -11.22
C GLN A 26 -12.14 16.27 -10.41
N GLY A 27 -11.97 17.54 -10.02
CA GLY A 27 -12.88 18.19 -9.07
C GLY A 27 -12.85 17.47 -7.72
N ASP A 28 -14.02 16.95 -7.31
CA ASP A 28 -14.20 16.15 -6.08
C ASP A 28 -14.09 14.63 -6.33
N SER A 29 -13.91 14.22 -7.59
CA SER A 29 -13.76 12.82 -7.97
C SER A 29 -12.30 12.38 -7.95
N ILE A 30 -12.07 11.16 -7.50
CA ILE A 30 -10.76 10.51 -7.48
C ILE A 30 -10.70 9.56 -8.67
N VAL A 31 -9.70 9.71 -9.54
CA VAL A 31 -9.51 8.82 -10.69
C VAL A 31 -8.58 7.70 -10.27
N ILE A 32 -9.09 6.47 -10.31
CA ILE A 32 -8.33 5.28 -9.94
C ILE A 32 -8.21 4.28 -11.09
N ASP A 33 -7.09 3.59 -11.15
CA ASP A 33 -6.87 2.43 -12.01
C ASP A 33 -6.80 1.13 -11.19
N GLU A 34 -7.24 0.04 -11.81
CA GLU A 34 -7.12 -1.28 -11.24
C GLU A 34 -5.68 -1.79 -11.34
N VAL A 35 -5.15 -2.21 -10.21
CA VAL A 35 -3.80 -2.76 -10.13
C VAL A 35 -3.91 -4.28 -10.09
N LYS A 36 -3.38 -4.95 -11.11
CA LYS A 36 -3.06 -6.38 -10.98
C LYS A 36 -2.05 -6.50 -9.84
N GLY A 37 -2.47 -7.13 -8.73
CA GLY A 37 -1.63 -7.33 -7.55
C GLY A 37 -0.41 -8.21 -7.84
N ILE A 38 0.23 -8.73 -6.79
CA ILE A 38 1.24 -9.78 -6.94
C ILE A 38 0.61 -10.95 -7.70
N VAL A 39 0.94 -11.07 -8.98
CA VAL A 39 0.39 -12.10 -9.85
C VAL A 39 0.85 -13.44 -9.29
N LYS A 40 -0.10 -14.24 -8.79
CA LYS A 40 0.14 -15.67 -8.60
C LYS A 40 0.53 -16.22 -9.97
N ILE A 41 1.79 -16.60 -10.13
CA ILE A 41 2.25 -17.41 -11.26
C ILE A 41 1.28 -18.60 -11.36
N LYS A 42 0.54 -18.66 -12.48
CA LYS A 42 -0.47 -19.70 -12.73
C LYS A 42 0.16 -20.98 -13.30
N ASP A 43 1.41 -20.90 -13.73
CA ASP A 43 2.16 -22.00 -14.31
C ASP A 43 2.45 -23.09 -13.27
N GLU A 44 2.02 -24.32 -13.56
CA GLU A 44 2.19 -25.50 -12.69
C GLU A 44 3.66 -25.89 -12.54
N GLU A 45 4.47 -25.64 -13.57
CA GLU A 45 5.89 -26.01 -13.59
C GLU A 45 6.70 -25.06 -12.70
N THR A 46 6.48 -23.75 -12.82
CA THR A 46 7.09 -22.73 -11.97
C THR A 46 6.57 -22.76 -10.52
N LYS A 47 5.33 -23.25 -10.29
CA LYS A 47 4.79 -23.48 -8.93
C LYS A 47 5.57 -24.53 -8.16
N LYS A 48 6.00 -25.62 -8.81
CA LYS A 48 6.76 -26.70 -8.17
C LYS A 48 8.16 -26.25 -7.79
N GLU A 49 8.87 -25.57 -8.68
CA GLU A 49 10.23 -25.06 -8.42
C GLU A 49 10.26 -23.98 -7.32
N LEU A 50 9.28 -23.07 -7.28
CA LEU A 50 9.19 -22.02 -6.26
C LEU A 50 8.47 -22.47 -4.97
N SER A 51 7.97 -23.71 -4.90
CA SER A 51 7.23 -24.21 -3.73
C SER A 51 8.08 -24.29 -2.47
N GLU A 52 9.38 -24.54 -2.63
CA GLU A 52 10.34 -24.57 -1.52
C GLU A 52 10.64 -23.17 -0.97
N LEU A 53 10.70 -22.16 -1.85
CA LEU A 53 10.85 -20.74 -1.49
C LEU A 53 9.57 -20.17 -0.83
N ARG A 54 8.40 -20.71 -1.17
CA ARG A 54 7.09 -20.30 -0.61
C ARG A 54 6.83 -20.78 0.82
N LYS A 55 7.61 -21.70 1.38
CA LYS A 55 7.43 -22.18 2.76
C LYS A 55 7.62 -21.07 3.81
N ARG A 56 8.23 -19.94 3.46
CA ARG A 56 8.58 -18.84 4.38
C ARG A 56 7.76 -17.56 4.24
N SER A 57 6.85 -17.46 3.27
CA SER A 57 6.01 -16.26 3.13
C SER A 57 4.77 -16.36 4.01
N PRO A 58 4.38 -15.28 4.72
CA PRO A 58 3.12 -15.23 5.44
C PRO A 58 1.97 -15.63 4.52
N ARG A 59 1.03 -16.43 5.01
CA ARG A 59 -0.24 -16.73 4.32
C ARG A 59 -1.35 -15.92 4.98
N GLY A 60 -2.34 -15.51 4.18
CA GLY A 60 -3.55 -14.85 4.68
C GLY A 60 -3.82 -13.48 4.04
N LYS A 61 -4.88 -12.82 4.53
CA LYS A 61 -5.22 -11.43 4.18
C LYS A 61 -4.50 -10.46 5.14
N PRO A 62 -4.36 -9.18 4.77
CA PRO A 62 -4.00 -8.12 5.70
C PRO A 62 -4.88 -8.13 6.95
N THR A 63 -4.31 -7.72 8.08
CA THR A 63 -5.03 -7.68 9.36
C THR A 63 -6.03 -6.52 9.40
N PRO A 64 -7.07 -6.58 10.24
CA PRO A 64 -8.00 -5.45 10.43
C PRO A 64 -7.29 -4.15 10.84
N LYS A 65 -6.20 -4.26 11.62
CA LYS A 65 -5.38 -3.10 12.01
C LYS A 65 -4.66 -2.50 10.80
N GLN A 66 -4.15 -3.32 9.89
CA GLN A 66 -3.53 -2.87 8.63
C GLN A 66 -4.56 -2.18 7.73
N ILE A 67 -5.75 -2.77 7.57
CA ILE A 67 -6.83 -2.20 6.74
C ILE A 67 -7.27 -0.84 7.29
N SER A 68 -7.57 -0.75 8.59
CA SER A 68 -7.99 0.49 9.23
C SER A 68 -6.91 1.58 9.22
N THR A 69 -5.63 1.22 9.37
CA THR A 69 -4.50 2.16 9.25
C THR A 69 -4.37 2.66 7.81
N THR A 70 -4.50 1.75 6.84
CA THR A 70 -4.46 2.09 5.41
C THR A 70 -5.61 3.02 5.04
N ALA A 71 -6.84 2.77 5.50
CA ALA A 71 -7.99 3.63 5.27
C ALA A 71 -7.75 5.07 5.79
N LYS A 72 -7.17 5.20 6.98
CA LYS A 72 -6.81 6.52 7.55
C LYS A 72 -5.72 7.22 6.74
N ALA A 73 -4.70 6.48 6.29
CA ALA A 73 -3.63 7.02 5.46
C ALA A 73 -4.18 7.47 4.09
N VAL A 74 -4.96 6.62 3.43
CA VAL A 74 -5.62 6.89 2.15
C VAL A 74 -6.47 8.16 2.22
N LYS A 75 -7.30 8.28 3.27
CA LYS A 75 -8.12 9.48 3.47
C LYS A 75 -7.28 10.76 3.45
N ARG A 76 -6.18 10.79 4.21
CA ARG A 76 -5.31 11.98 4.26
C ARG A 76 -4.56 12.25 2.96
N LEU A 77 -4.10 11.20 2.27
CA LEU A 77 -3.44 11.35 0.98
C LEU A 77 -4.39 11.94 -0.06
N VAL A 78 -5.65 11.49 -0.07
CA VAL A 78 -6.71 11.99 -0.94
C VAL A 78 -7.08 13.44 -0.62
N GLU A 79 -7.25 13.79 0.65
CA GLU A 79 -7.53 15.16 1.10
C GLU A 79 -6.44 16.15 0.64
N ASN A 80 -5.20 15.67 0.50
CA ASN A 80 -4.06 16.45 0.02
C ASN A 80 -3.76 16.22 -1.48
N LYS A 81 -4.66 15.55 -2.22
CA LYS A 81 -4.55 15.26 -3.65
C LYS A 81 -3.24 14.60 -4.08
N VAL A 82 -2.71 13.71 -3.24
CA VAL A 82 -1.47 12.96 -3.51
C VAL A 82 -1.77 11.78 -4.42
N LYS A 83 -0.94 11.54 -5.43
CA LYS A 83 -1.02 10.33 -6.27
C LYS A 83 -0.25 9.20 -5.59
N PHE A 84 -0.84 8.01 -5.53
CA PHE A 84 -0.25 6.85 -4.87
C PHE A 84 -0.93 5.56 -5.30
N LYS A 85 -0.31 4.44 -4.95
CA LYS A 85 -0.76 3.09 -5.24
C LYS A 85 -0.83 2.27 -3.97
N VAL A 86 -1.89 1.49 -3.81
CA VAL A 86 -2.03 0.56 -2.69
C VAL A 86 -2.06 -0.87 -3.22
N VAL A 87 -1.16 -1.69 -2.67
CA VAL A 87 -1.09 -3.12 -2.96
C VAL A 87 -1.20 -3.89 -1.65
N PHE A 88 -2.22 -4.72 -1.57
CA PHE A 88 -2.44 -5.65 -0.47
C PHE A 88 -1.74 -6.98 -0.77
N GLY A 89 -0.86 -7.38 0.15
CA GLY A 89 -0.17 -8.65 0.14
C GLY A 89 -0.56 -9.52 1.33
N PRO A 90 0.02 -10.72 1.45
CA PRO A 90 -0.23 -11.59 2.59
C PRO A 90 0.29 -10.97 3.90
N LYS A 91 -0.64 -10.59 4.78
CA LYS A 91 -0.34 -9.90 6.06
C LYS A 91 0.51 -8.64 5.89
N GLU A 92 0.37 -7.95 4.76
CA GLU A 92 1.09 -6.73 4.49
C GLU A 92 0.32 -5.79 3.58
N VAL A 93 0.64 -4.50 3.67
CA VAL A 93 0.12 -3.47 2.77
C VAL A 93 1.28 -2.60 2.32
N ILE A 94 1.35 -2.32 1.02
CA ILE A 94 2.33 -1.41 0.44
C ILE A 94 1.58 -0.19 -0.08
N ILE A 95 1.93 0.99 0.42
CA ILE A 95 1.54 2.29 -0.12
C ILE A 95 2.75 2.84 -0.88
N ARG A 96 2.65 2.93 -2.20
CA ARG A 96 3.73 3.37 -3.08
C ARG A 96 3.40 4.72 -3.67
N PHE A 97 4.34 5.66 -3.64
CA PHE A 97 4.20 7.00 -4.20
C PHE A 97 4.87 7.10 -5.57
N ASP A 98 6.04 6.48 -5.71
CA ASP A 98 6.74 6.32 -6.99
C ASP A 98 7.64 5.07 -6.94
N LEU A 99 8.62 4.96 -7.85
CA LEU A 99 9.54 3.82 -7.91
C LEU A 99 10.45 3.71 -6.67
N ASP A 100 10.85 4.85 -6.09
CA ASP A 100 11.82 4.93 -5.01
C ASP A 100 11.17 5.16 -3.63
N HIS A 101 9.94 5.67 -3.60
CA HIS A 101 9.24 6.07 -2.38
C HIS A 101 8.05 5.15 -2.10
N TYR A 102 8.15 4.34 -1.04
CA TYR A 102 7.04 3.53 -0.57
C TYR A 102 7.11 3.21 0.92
N VAL A 103 5.94 2.87 1.45
CA VAL A 103 5.72 2.45 2.83
C VAL A 103 5.17 1.03 2.81
N ARG A 104 5.77 0.14 3.60
CA ARG A 104 5.31 -1.24 3.79
C ARG A 104 4.88 -1.44 5.23
N LEU A 105 3.59 -1.69 5.44
CA LEU A 105 3.02 -2.07 6.71
C LEU A 105 3.12 -3.59 6.82
N SER A 106 3.97 -4.08 7.73
CA SER A 106 4.04 -5.50 8.09
C SER A 106 3.35 -5.74 9.43
N ASP A 107 3.22 -6.99 9.89
CA ASP A 107 2.67 -7.27 11.23
C ASP A 107 3.50 -6.64 12.38
N LYS A 108 4.78 -6.33 12.14
CA LYS A 108 5.72 -5.90 13.20
C LYS A 108 6.08 -4.42 13.16
N ASP A 109 6.24 -3.90 11.96
CA ASP A 109 6.85 -2.60 11.72
C ASP A 109 6.22 -1.90 10.50
N VAL A 110 6.53 -0.62 10.37
CA VAL A 110 6.28 0.14 9.15
C VAL A 110 7.63 0.46 8.52
N ARG A 111 7.93 -0.20 7.40
CA ARG A 111 9.18 0.06 6.68
C ARG A 111 8.99 1.21 5.70
N ILE A 112 9.87 2.19 5.82
CA ILE A 112 9.86 3.40 5.01
C ILE A 112 11.04 3.33 4.04
N VAL A 113 10.77 3.50 2.75
CA VAL A 113 11.78 3.46 1.68
C VAL A 113 11.71 4.74 0.88
N GLY A 114 12.88 5.28 0.55
CA GLY A 114 13.03 6.48 -0.27
C GLY A 114 13.06 7.79 0.53
N PHE A 115 12.43 7.83 1.71
CA PHE A 115 12.37 9.02 2.54
C PHE A 115 13.58 9.15 3.48
N SER A 116 14.10 10.36 3.57
CA SER A 116 15.14 10.86 4.47
C SER A 116 14.63 11.18 5.88
N GLY A 117 13.33 11.44 6.05
CA GLY A 117 12.76 11.77 7.35
C GLY A 117 11.25 11.64 7.43
N ARG A 118 10.74 11.68 8.67
CA ARG A 118 9.32 11.53 9.01
C ARG A 118 8.42 12.56 8.33
N ASP A 119 8.87 13.81 8.28
CA ASP A 119 8.05 14.93 7.84
C ASP A 119 8.24 15.24 6.34
N GLU A 120 8.85 14.31 5.59
CA GLU A 120 9.17 14.51 4.18
C GLU A 120 7.98 14.19 3.26
N GLY A 121 7.60 15.16 2.42
CA GLY A 121 6.67 14.96 1.32
C GLY A 121 5.37 14.25 1.71
N ALA A 122 4.99 13.23 0.94
CA ALA A 122 3.77 12.46 1.18
C ALA A 122 3.80 11.64 2.49
N LEU A 123 4.99 11.29 2.99
CA LEU A 123 5.12 10.57 4.25
C LEU A 123 4.69 11.45 5.42
N GLY A 124 5.08 12.72 5.42
CA GLY A 124 4.73 13.67 6.49
C GLY A 124 3.22 13.79 6.74
N LEU A 125 2.40 13.59 5.70
CA LEU A 125 0.94 13.63 5.79
C LEU A 125 0.34 12.44 6.58
N ILE A 126 1.04 11.30 6.58
CA ILE A 126 0.55 10.04 7.13
C ILE A 126 1.41 9.48 8.27
N ALA A 127 2.55 10.11 8.59
CA ALA A 127 3.52 9.59 9.54
C ALA A 127 2.92 9.28 10.92
N ASP A 128 2.11 10.16 11.50
CA ASP A 128 1.45 9.93 12.80
C ASP A 128 0.36 8.84 12.74
N VAL A 129 -0.25 8.59 11.57
CA VAL A 129 -1.15 7.44 11.37
C VAL A 129 -0.33 6.15 11.42
N LEU A 130 0.82 6.13 10.75
CA LEU A 130 1.71 4.98 10.70
C LEU A 130 2.39 4.69 12.04
N GLU A 131 2.82 5.71 12.78
CA GLU A 131 3.43 5.56 14.11
C GLU A 131 2.48 4.93 15.14
N ARG A 132 1.19 5.27 15.08
CA ARG A 132 0.15 4.63 15.91
C ARG A 132 -0.06 3.16 15.56
N TYR A 133 0.30 2.75 14.34
CA TYR A 133 0.26 1.36 13.94
C TYR A 133 1.46 0.58 14.49
N GLY A 134 2.67 1.11 14.33
CA GLY A 134 3.91 0.49 14.77
C GLY A 134 5.15 1.37 14.51
N PRO A 135 6.35 0.91 14.91
CA PRO A 135 7.58 1.69 14.76
C PRO A 135 7.91 1.94 13.28
N LEU A 136 8.30 3.18 12.97
CA LEU A 136 8.80 3.54 11.63
C LEU A 136 10.27 3.12 11.50
N VAL A 137 10.56 2.29 10.50
CA VAL A 137 11.90 1.79 10.20
C VAL A 137 12.32 2.33 8.83
N PHE A 138 13.17 3.36 8.83
CA PHE A 138 13.73 3.95 7.62
C PHE A 138 14.82 3.03 7.06
N LEU A 139 14.56 2.47 5.88
CA LEU A 139 15.53 1.62 5.19
C LEU A 139 16.54 2.50 4.45
N ARG A 140 17.83 2.27 4.74
CA ARG A 140 18.91 2.94 4.02
C ARG A 140 18.97 2.43 2.58
N ARG A 141 19.15 3.34 1.63
CA ARG A 141 19.51 2.97 0.26
C ARG A 141 20.83 2.18 0.32
N VAL A 142 20.85 1.02 -0.31
CA VAL A 142 22.10 0.26 -0.50
C VAL A 142 22.91 1.02 -1.55
N LYS A 143 24.18 1.32 -1.24
CA LYS A 143 25.11 1.98 -2.15
C LYS A 143 25.46 1.08 -3.33
#